data_AF-A0A8X6T0J9-F1
#
_entry.id   AF-A0A8X6T0J9-F1
#
_cell.length_a   1.000
_cell.length_b   1.000
_cell.length_c   1.000
_cell.angle_alpha   90.00
_cell.angle_beta   90.00
_cell.angle_gamma   90.00
#
_symmetry.space_group_name_H-M   'P 1'
#
loop_
_entity.id
_entity.type
_entity.pdbx_description
1 polymer ?
#
loop_
_entity_poly.entity_id
_entity_poly.type
_entity_poly.pdbx_seq_one_letter_code
_entity_poly.pdbx_strand_id
1 'polypeptide(L)'
;MDNGRCTKHFPKLCQTDTITNIDGYPSYRCRDVDNGGQSYELRLSNGVRVDIDNRWVVPYSPLLCKTYKAHINVELCSSVVHQVHL
;
A
#
# COMPACT_ATOMS: atom_id res chain seq x y z
N MET A 1 11.49 6.37 6.90
CA MET A 1 11.32 7.59 6.08
C MET A 1 12.70 8.05 5.69
N ASP A 2 12.87 8.57 4.48
CA ASP A 2 14.08 9.21 4.02
C ASP A 2 13.69 10.57 3.42
N ASN A 3 14.37 11.65 3.82
CA ASN A 3 14.08 13.02 3.36
C ASN A 3 12.60 13.43 3.43
N GLY A 4 11.91 13.04 4.52
CA GLY A 4 10.48 13.33 4.70
C GLY A 4 9.54 12.51 3.79
N ARG A 5 10.07 11.56 3.02
CA ARG A 5 9.28 10.65 2.17
C ARG A 5 9.27 9.23 2.73
N CYS A 6 8.18 8.52 2.46
CA CYS A 6 8.08 7.11 2.78
C CYS A 6 8.99 6.30 1.85
N THR A 7 9.92 5.52 2.40
CA THR A 7 10.82 4.65 1.64
C THR A 7 10.09 3.50 0.91
N LYS A 8 8.83 3.25 1.28
CA LYS A 8 7.93 2.30 0.61
C LYS A 8 6.96 2.98 -0.38
N HIS A 9 7.21 4.24 -0.71
CA HIS A 9 6.46 5.02 -1.71
C HIS A 9 4.95 5.17 -1.42
N PHE A 10 4.57 5.22 -0.14
CA PHE A 10 3.21 5.59 0.25
C PHE A 10 3.00 7.11 0.21
N PRO A 11 1.80 7.58 -0.17
CA PRO A 11 0.67 6.81 -0.70
C PRO A 11 0.94 6.27 -2.11
N LYS A 12 0.59 5.01 -2.38
CA LYS A 12 0.75 4.39 -3.71
C LYS A 12 -0.33 4.91 -4.66
N LEU A 13 -0.03 5.06 -5.94
CA LEU A 13 -1.04 5.41 -6.95
C LEU A 13 -2.03 4.24 -7.11
N CYS A 14 -3.34 4.50 -7.11
CA CYS A 14 -4.31 3.47 -7.47
C CYS A 14 -4.23 3.23 -8.98
N GLN A 15 -4.11 1.96 -9.36
CA GLN A 15 -4.08 1.50 -10.74
C GLN A 15 -5.37 0.74 -11.04
N THR A 16 -5.82 0.80 -12.29
CA THR A 16 -6.97 0.02 -12.78
C THR A 16 -6.62 -1.45 -12.95
N ASP A 17 -5.33 -1.78 -13.10
CA ASP A 17 -4.83 -3.13 -13.32
C ASP A 17 -3.57 -3.38 -12.50
N THR A 18 -3.28 -4.66 -12.21
CA THR A 18 -2.04 -5.03 -11.52
C THR A 18 -0.89 -5.09 -12.52
N ILE A 19 0.14 -4.27 -12.31
CA ILE A 19 1.33 -4.16 -13.16
C ILE A 19 2.51 -4.77 -12.41
N THR A 20 3.15 -5.81 -12.95
CA THR A 20 4.17 -6.63 -12.26
C THR A 20 5.63 -6.29 -12.59
N ASN A 21 5.86 -5.31 -13.48
CA ASN A 21 7.18 -5.01 -14.07
C ASN A 21 7.77 -3.65 -13.65
N ILE A 22 7.51 -3.20 -12.42
CA ILE A 22 8.04 -1.95 -11.89
C ILE A 22 9.01 -2.30 -10.76
N ASP A 23 10.31 -2.08 -10.96
CA ASP A 23 11.35 -2.09 -9.91
C ASP A 23 11.31 -3.28 -8.92
N GLY A 24 10.89 -4.47 -9.36
CA GLY A 24 10.81 -5.68 -8.54
C GLY A 24 9.58 -5.80 -7.63
N TYR A 25 8.67 -4.81 -7.62
CA TYR A 25 7.43 -4.82 -6.85
C TYR A 25 6.23 -4.47 -7.75
N PRO A 26 5.14 -5.26 -7.73
CA PRO A 26 3.98 -4.93 -8.53
C PRO A 26 3.25 -3.70 -7.97
N SER A 27 2.75 -2.88 -8.88
CA SER A 27 1.70 -1.92 -8.58
C SER A 27 0.36 -2.63 -8.69
N TYR A 28 -0.33 -2.82 -7.56
CA TYR A 28 -1.59 -3.54 -7.54
C TYR A 28 -2.76 -2.69 -8.01
N ARG A 29 -3.75 -3.37 -8.61
CA ARG A 29 -5.07 -2.78 -8.82
C ARG A 29 -5.66 -2.32 -7.48
N CYS A 30 -6.06 -1.06 -7.41
CA CYS A 30 -6.74 -0.45 -6.27
C CYS A 30 -7.96 0.31 -6.79
N ARG A 31 -9.07 0.29 -6.04
CA ARG A 31 -10.19 1.23 -6.26
C ARG A 31 -9.92 2.51 -5.48
N ASP A 32 -9.83 3.63 -6.19
CA ASP A 32 -9.88 4.96 -5.60
C ASP A 32 -11.28 5.25 -5.02
N VAL A 33 -11.41 6.33 -4.25
CA VAL A 33 -12.66 6.70 -3.59
C VAL A 33 -13.79 6.95 -4.59
N ASP A 34 -13.49 7.59 -5.72
CA ASP A 34 -14.48 7.92 -6.77
C ASP A 34 -15.03 6.65 -7.46
N ASN A 35 -14.26 5.57 -7.49
CA ASN A 35 -14.60 4.27 -8.06
C ASN A 35 -15.00 3.22 -7.00
N GLY A 36 -15.52 3.67 -5.86
CA GLY A 36 -16.06 2.80 -4.81
C GLY A 36 -15.01 2.20 -3.88
N GLY A 37 -13.84 2.83 -3.78
CA GLY A 37 -12.83 2.59 -2.76
C GLY A 37 -13.24 3.12 -1.39
N GLN A 38 -12.54 2.68 -0.34
CA GLN A 38 -12.83 3.09 1.03
C GLN A 38 -11.91 4.26 1.43
N SER A 39 -12.46 5.16 2.24
CA SER A 39 -11.71 6.21 2.94
C SER A 39 -12.15 6.29 4.40
N TYR A 40 -11.26 6.80 5.24
CA TYR A 40 -11.43 6.98 6.67
C TYR A 40 -10.71 8.24 7.13
N GLU A 41 -11.40 9.13 7.86
CA GLU A 41 -10.78 10.30 8.48
C GLU A 41 -10.06 9.87 9.77
N LEU A 42 -8.73 9.91 9.76
CA LEU A 42 -7.91 9.69 10.93
C LEU A 42 -7.66 11.01 11.66
N ARG A 43 -8.02 11.06 12.94
CA ARG A 43 -7.64 12.17 13.82
C ARG A 43 -6.32 11.86 14.52
N LEU A 44 -5.28 12.61 14.18
CA LEU A 44 -3.97 12.53 14.81
C LEU A 44 -4.01 13.10 16.24
N SER A 45 -3.05 12.72 17.06
CA SER A 45 -2.94 13.15 18.46
C SER A 45 -2.81 14.67 18.62
N ASN A 46 -2.25 15.36 17.62
CA ASN A 46 -2.15 16.82 17.55
C ASN A 46 -3.44 17.51 17.07
N GLY A 47 -4.54 16.77 16.90
CA GLY A 47 -5.83 17.30 16.47
C GLY A 47 -5.99 17.46 14.96
N VAL A 48 -4.95 17.21 14.16
CA VAL A 48 -5.01 17.25 12.70
C VAL A 48 -5.86 16.08 12.19
N ARG A 49 -6.76 16.37 11.26
CA ARG A 49 -7.56 15.37 10.54
C ARG A 49 -6.87 15.04 9.23
N VAL A 50 -6.74 13.75 8.93
CA VAL A 50 -6.10 13.25 7.71
C VAL A 50 -7.01 12.22 7.08
N ASP A 51 -7.38 12.42 5.82
CA ASP A 51 -8.10 11.40 5.06
C ASP A 51 -7.16 10.30 4.60
N ILE A 52 -7.44 9.08 5.05
CA ILE A 52 -6.72 7.87 4.70
C ILE A 52 -7.63 7.06 3.77
N ASP A 53 -7.15 6.77 2.57
CA ASP A 53 -7.83 5.89 1.62
C ASP A 53 -6.96 4.65 1.30
N ASN A 54 -7.47 3.83 0.38
CA ASN A 54 -6.80 2.60 -0.07
C ASN A 54 -5.35 2.80 -0.56
N ARG A 55 -4.93 4.02 -0.95
CA ARG A 55 -3.56 4.32 -1.39
C ARG A 55 -2.54 4.18 -0.27
N TRP A 56 -2.98 4.27 0.99
CA TRP A 56 -2.14 4.17 2.18
C TRP A 56 -2.03 2.74 2.73
N VAL A 57 -2.74 1.78 2.13
CA VAL A 57 -2.89 0.42 2.66
C VAL A 57 -2.00 -0.56 1.88
N VAL A 58 -1.30 -1.44 2.60
CA VAL A 58 -0.59 -2.57 1.99
C VAL A 58 -1.63 -3.67 1.68
N PRO A 59 -1.61 -4.28 0.48
CA PRO A 59 -2.50 -5.39 0.17
C PRO A 59 -2.41 -6.51 1.22
N TYR A 60 -3.55 -7.13 1.51
CA TYR A 60 -3.64 -8.26 2.44
C TYR A 60 -4.35 -9.43 1.76
N SER A 61 -4.16 -10.63 2.30
CA SER A 61 -4.86 -11.83 1.83
C SER A 61 -5.97 -12.20 2.79
N PRO A 62 -7.27 -12.07 2.41
CA PRO A 62 -8.38 -12.45 3.28
C PRO A 62 -8.31 -13.90 3.76
N LEU A 63 -7.80 -14.79 2.91
CA LEU A 63 -7.60 -16.20 3.24
C LEU A 63 -6.61 -16.35 4.39
N LEU A 64 -5.42 -15.76 4.27
CA LEU A 64 -4.40 -15.85 5.31
C LEU A 64 -4.86 -15.16 6.60
N CYS A 65 -5.49 -13.99 6.47
CA CYS A 65 -6.01 -13.27 7.63
C CYS A 65 -7.02 -14.11 8.43
N LYS A 66 -7.92 -14.82 7.73
CA LYS A 66 -8.90 -15.69 8.35
C LYS A 66 -8.27 -16.95 8.95
N THR A 67 -7.34 -17.58 8.25
CA THR A 67 -6.65 -18.81 8.70
C THR A 67 -5.86 -18.57 9.98
N TYR A 68 -5.12 -17.48 10.07
CA TYR A 68 -4.24 -17.19 11.21
C TYR A 68 -4.83 -16.23 12.24
N LYS A 69 -6.06 -15.74 12.02
CA LYS A 69 -6.73 -14.75 12.88
C LYS A 69 -5.87 -13.52 13.16
N ALA A 70 -5.13 -13.06 12.15
CA ALA A 70 -4.21 -11.94 12.23
C ALA A 70 -4.29 -11.11 10.95
N HIS A 71 -3.96 -9.82 11.01
CA HIS A 71 -3.88 -8.99 9.81
C HIS A 71 -2.55 -9.24 9.09
N ILE A 72 -2.58 -10.00 7.99
CA ILE A 72 -1.39 -10.41 7.24
C ILE A 72 -1.32 -9.62 5.93
N ASN A 73 -0.36 -8.70 5.89
CA ASN A 73 0.00 -7.97 4.67
C ASN A 73 0.82 -8.88 3.75
N VAL A 74 0.50 -8.89 2.47
CA VAL A 74 1.19 -9.70 1.45
C VAL A 74 1.60 -8.78 0.31
N GLU A 75 2.88 -8.80 -0.02
CA GLU A 75 3.45 -8.09 -1.17
C GLU A 75 4.22 -9.11 -2.00
N LEU A 76 3.88 -9.21 -3.28
CA LEU A 76 4.60 -10.08 -4.21
C LEU A 76 5.92 -9.39 -4.55
N CYS A 77 7.02 -10.13 -4.42
CA CYS A 77 8.32 -9.68 -4.87
C CYS A 77 8.61 -10.37 -6.21
N SER A 78 8.62 -9.63 -7.31
CA SER A 78 8.82 -10.18 -8.66
C SER A 78 10.29 -10.26 -9.07
N SER A 79 11.21 -9.61 -8.33
CA SER A 79 12.65 -9.83 -8.51
C SER A 79 13.46 -9.53 -7.24
N VAL A 80 14.57 -10.24 -7.05
CA VAL A 80 15.60 -9.89 -6.06
C VAL A 80 16.48 -8.80 -6.65
N VAL A 81 15.96 -7.57 -6.82
CA VAL A 81 16.84 -6.45 -7.13
C VAL A 81 17.66 -6.16 -5.88
N HIS A 82 18.96 -6.49 -5.94
CA HIS A 82 19.96 -5.97 -5.02
C HIS A 82 19.88 -4.44 -5.09
N GLN A 83 19.24 -3.81 -4.12
CA GLN A 83 19.27 -2.35 -3.99
C GLN A 83 20.64 -1.95 -3.42
N VAL A 84 21.70 -2.11 -4.21
CA VAL A 84 22.99 -1.46 -3.92
C VAL A 84 22.78 0.00 -4.26
N HIS A 85 22.49 0.80 -3.24
CA HIS A 85 22.68 2.25 -3.31
C HIS A 85 24.18 2.49 -3.53
N LEU A 86 24.54 2.99 -4.71
CA LEU A 86 25.74 3.83 -4.88
C LEU A 86 25.31 5.28 -4.78
#